data_AF-A0A7V5VXF5-F1
#
_entry.id   AF-A0A7V5VXF5-F1
#
_cell.length_a   1.000
_cell.length_b   1.000
_cell.length_c   1.000
_cell.angle_alpha   90.00
_cell.angle_beta   90.00
_cell.angle_gamma   90.00
#
_symmetry.space_group_name_H-M   'P 1'
#
loop_
_entity.id
_entity.type
_entity.pdbx_description
1 polymer ?
#
loop_
_entity_poly.entity_id
_entity_poly.type
_entity_poly.pdbx_seq_one_letter_code
_entity_poly.pdbx_strand_id
1 'polypeptide(L)'
;FMENGAGRWGESIFYENPEKVLTIFKVDMTGQDVSKGVYITGSFTGQNWKILKMYDAGNNIYEYITALSPGDSGAFYFLNDSNWTARETVPQSCAYMWNTDRKYIIGSKTTTISCKWSSCETSSVPSQVNVIFKVDMTGQDVSRGVYIVGEINNWKITKMASEGNNIYYWSTKLAPGSSLAYYYLTTNSWDNYTKYRETVLASCALKWNTDRVINVPPYDTVAMVLWGQCSWKNLAVFKVDMTGQDTSKGVFIGGSWIAAENQFYRMQSEGNNIFSYSAYFNPGHEGTYFFLNDSIISKSEKVPSECSDNNINARIYKIPDTKVTFAYKWGSCEKIDDNMVFYNNYNIDNIIISPNPAYDKIFISTQFPDNNTYNVQIIDFTGRIILNSLIFSNNFSFDISNLNPNIYLLKITSSKVNISKKFIVKKEIF
;
A
#
# COMPACT_ATOMS: atom_id res chain seq x y z
N PHE A 1 -9.17 -1.28 -41.82
CA PHE A 1 -8.33 -0.12 -42.16
C PHE A 1 -9.14 1.14 -41.88
N MET A 2 -8.67 1.96 -40.93
CA MET A 2 -8.88 3.42 -40.94
C MET A 2 -7.53 4.03 -40.55
N GLU A 3 -7.03 4.91 -41.41
CA GLU A 3 -5.81 5.67 -41.25
C GLU A 3 -6.12 6.92 -40.42
N ASN A 4 -5.61 6.97 -39.20
CA ASN A 4 -4.98 8.12 -38.54
C ASN A 4 -4.84 7.80 -37.05
N GLY A 5 -3.59 7.83 -36.59
CA GLY A 5 -3.14 7.13 -35.40
C GLY A 5 -3.72 7.64 -34.08
N ALA A 6 -4.32 6.70 -33.35
CA ALA A 6 -4.34 6.71 -31.90
C ALA A 6 -3.68 5.41 -31.44
N GLY A 7 -2.68 5.55 -30.56
CA GLY A 7 -1.92 4.44 -30.00
C GLY A 7 -2.85 3.39 -29.39
N ARG A 8 -2.45 2.13 -29.55
CA ARG A 8 -3.10 0.98 -28.94
C ARG A 8 -3.10 1.16 -27.42
N TRP A 9 -4.26 1.50 -26.87
CA TRP A 9 -4.51 1.43 -25.44
C TRP A 9 -4.47 -0.03 -25.00
N GLY A 10 -3.73 -0.29 -23.93
CA GLY A 10 -3.66 -1.60 -23.29
C GLY A 10 -5.00 -1.96 -22.67
N GLU A 11 -5.75 -2.78 -23.40
CA GLU A 11 -6.55 -3.94 -22.98
C GLU A 11 -7.67 -4.12 -24.02
N SER A 12 -7.37 -4.86 -25.08
CA SER A 12 -8.27 -5.07 -26.23
C SER A 12 -9.56 -5.84 -25.89
N ILE A 13 -9.69 -6.37 -24.67
CA ILE A 13 -10.87 -7.14 -24.25
C ILE A 13 -12.15 -6.29 -24.14
N PHE A 14 -12.04 -4.96 -24.03
CA PHE A 14 -13.19 -4.07 -23.92
C PHE A 14 -13.90 -3.76 -25.24
N TYR A 15 -13.26 -4.01 -26.38
CA TYR A 15 -13.82 -3.64 -27.70
C TYR A 15 -14.30 -4.83 -28.53
N GLU A 16 -14.21 -6.06 -28.02
CA GLU A 16 -14.57 -7.26 -28.80
C GLU A 16 -16.01 -7.74 -28.59
N ASN A 17 -16.69 -7.40 -27.48
CA ASN A 17 -18.09 -7.79 -27.29
C ASN A 17 -18.84 -6.97 -26.19
N PRO A 18 -19.84 -6.14 -26.52
CA PRO A 18 -20.62 -5.36 -25.54
C PRO A 18 -21.52 -6.22 -24.63
N GLU A 19 -21.64 -7.52 -24.90
CA GLU A 19 -22.46 -8.43 -24.09
C GLU A 19 -21.70 -9.04 -22.89
N LYS A 20 -20.37 -8.94 -22.85
CA LYS A 20 -19.58 -9.47 -21.72
C LYS A 20 -19.60 -8.53 -20.52
N VAL A 21 -19.66 -9.12 -19.32
CA VAL A 21 -19.61 -8.38 -18.05
C VAL A 21 -18.27 -8.57 -17.36
N LEU A 22 -17.80 -7.49 -16.71
CA LEU A 22 -16.59 -7.50 -15.91
C LEU A 22 -16.74 -8.51 -14.76
N THR A 23 -15.82 -9.46 -14.66
CA THR A 23 -15.80 -10.50 -13.63
C THR A 23 -14.49 -10.41 -12.87
N ILE A 24 -14.60 -10.29 -11.54
CA ILE A 24 -13.45 -10.16 -10.65
C ILE A 24 -13.43 -11.37 -9.71
N PHE A 25 -12.40 -12.20 -9.83
CA PHE A 25 -12.13 -13.29 -8.91
C PHE A 25 -11.18 -12.79 -7.82
N LYS A 26 -11.52 -13.05 -6.55
CA LYS A 26 -10.70 -12.69 -5.39
C LYS A 26 -10.48 -13.88 -4.48
N VAL A 27 -9.26 -14.00 -3.96
CA VAL A 27 -8.92 -14.99 -2.95
C VAL A 27 -8.23 -14.32 -1.76
N ASP A 28 -8.74 -14.62 -0.56
CA ASP A 28 -8.06 -14.33 0.70
C ASP A 28 -7.08 -15.45 1.03
N MET A 29 -5.80 -15.09 1.02
CA MET A 29 -4.66 -15.95 1.30
C MET A 29 -4.13 -15.78 2.73
N THR A 30 -4.92 -15.17 3.63
CA THR A 30 -4.52 -14.98 5.03
C THR A 30 -4.16 -16.33 5.67
N GLY A 31 -2.94 -16.39 6.21
CA GLY A 31 -2.38 -17.62 6.81
C GLY A 31 -1.82 -18.62 5.80
N GLN A 32 -1.74 -18.29 4.51
CA GLN A 32 -1.11 -19.12 3.48
C GLN A 32 0.27 -18.57 3.10
N ASP A 33 1.17 -19.46 2.64
CA ASP A 33 2.43 -19.05 2.01
C ASP A 33 2.16 -18.61 0.57
N VAL A 34 2.48 -17.34 0.29
CA VAL A 34 2.32 -16.67 -1.01
C VAL A 34 3.66 -16.28 -1.64
N SER A 35 4.79 -16.73 -1.07
CA SER A 35 6.14 -16.38 -1.53
C SER A 35 6.42 -16.74 -3.00
N LYS A 36 5.69 -17.74 -3.52
CA LYS A 36 5.77 -18.19 -4.91
C LYS A 36 4.69 -17.59 -5.82
N GLY A 37 3.91 -16.64 -5.32
CA GLY A 37 2.81 -16.00 -6.02
C GLY A 37 1.48 -16.71 -5.83
N VAL A 38 0.42 -16.08 -6.32
CA VAL A 38 -0.96 -16.58 -6.24
C VAL A 38 -1.54 -16.61 -7.64
N TYR A 39 -2.24 -17.69 -7.96
CA TYR A 39 -2.69 -18.00 -9.30
C TYR A 39 -4.13 -18.49 -9.27
N ILE A 40 -4.79 -18.36 -10.42
CA ILE A 40 -6.12 -18.89 -10.67
C ILE A 40 -6.12 -19.68 -11.98
N THR A 41 -6.97 -20.68 -12.04
CA THR A 41 -7.26 -21.42 -13.27
C THR A 41 -8.72 -21.85 -13.30
N GLY A 42 -9.25 -22.17 -14.48
CA GLY A 42 -10.64 -22.58 -14.63
C GLY A 42 -11.13 -22.59 -16.07
N SER A 43 -12.41 -22.92 -16.24
CA SER A 43 -13.07 -23.05 -17.54
C SER A 43 -13.02 -21.77 -18.39
N PHE A 44 -12.94 -20.60 -17.75
CA PHE A 44 -12.79 -19.31 -18.44
C PHE A 44 -11.45 -19.13 -19.17
N THR A 45 -10.49 -20.04 -18.99
CA THR A 45 -9.20 -20.03 -19.71
C THR A 45 -9.21 -20.83 -21.02
N GLY A 46 -10.35 -21.46 -21.35
CA GLY A 46 -10.55 -22.31 -22.53
C GLY A 46 -10.59 -23.80 -22.20
N GLN A 47 -10.62 -24.65 -23.24
CA GLN A 47 -10.67 -26.12 -23.08
C GLN A 47 -9.42 -26.68 -22.40
N ASN A 48 -8.24 -26.11 -22.72
CA ASN A 48 -6.98 -26.44 -22.06
C ASN A 48 -6.70 -25.37 -21.00
N TRP A 49 -6.92 -25.72 -19.74
CA TRP A 49 -6.81 -24.76 -18.66
C TRP A 49 -5.39 -24.19 -18.56
N LYS A 50 -5.31 -22.90 -18.24
CA LYS A 50 -4.05 -22.18 -18.04
C LYS A 50 -3.98 -21.67 -16.61
N ILE A 51 -2.80 -21.76 -16.01
CA ILE A 51 -2.51 -21.10 -14.73
C ILE A 51 -2.24 -19.63 -15.03
N LEU A 52 -3.06 -18.74 -14.46
CA LEU A 52 -2.96 -17.29 -14.64
C LEU A 52 -2.57 -16.65 -13.31
N LYS A 53 -1.57 -15.77 -13.34
CA LYS A 53 -1.12 -15.06 -12.14
C LYS A 53 -2.18 -14.05 -11.70
N MET A 54 -2.44 -14.00 -10.40
CA MET A 54 -3.28 -13.00 -9.75
C MET A 54 -2.42 -11.84 -9.24
N TYR A 55 -3.02 -10.65 -9.17
CA TYR A 55 -2.39 -9.45 -8.65
C TYR A 55 -2.65 -9.31 -7.16
N ASP A 56 -1.62 -8.92 -6.40
CA ASP A 56 -1.75 -8.63 -4.98
C ASP A 56 -2.55 -7.32 -4.79
N ALA A 57 -3.71 -7.42 -4.17
CA ALA A 57 -4.59 -6.32 -3.81
C ALA A 57 -4.39 -5.85 -2.36
N GLY A 58 -3.35 -6.31 -1.66
CA GLY A 58 -3.07 -5.98 -0.27
C GLY A 58 -3.94 -6.74 0.74
N ASN A 59 -3.55 -6.70 2.02
CA ASN A 59 -4.21 -7.45 3.11
C ASN A 59 -4.40 -8.95 2.82
N ASN A 60 -3.43 -9.57 2.13
CA ASN A 60 -3.47 -10.96 1.64
C ASN A 60 -4.61 -11.29 0.67
N ILE A 61 -5.24 -10.28 0.06
CA ILE A 61 -6.24 -10.48 -0.99
C ILE A 61 -5.54 -10.44 -2.35
N TYR A 62 -5.80 -11.43 -3.19
CA TYR A 62 -5.31 -11.49 -4.57
C TYR A 62 -6.47 -11.46 -5.54
N GLU A 63 -6.31 -10.76 -6.67
CA GLU A 63 -7.37 -10.58 -7.67
C GLU A 63 -6.97 -10.94 -9.11
N TYR A 64 -7.95 -11.46 -9.85
CA TYR A 64 -7.87 -11.67 -11.28
C TYR A 64 -9.13 -11.12 -11.94
N ILE A 65 -8.94 -10.28 -12.95
CA ILE A 65 -10.01 -9.58 -13.65
C ILE A 65 -10.12 -10.16 -15.06
N THR A 66 -11.34 -10.46 -15.49
CA THR A 66 -11.65 -10.93 -16.84
C THR A 66 -13.05 -10.48 -17.28
N ALA A 67 -13.43 -10.76 -18.53
CA ALA A 67 -14.74 -10.45 -19.06
C ALA A 67 -15.41 -11.74 -19.57
N LEU A 68 -16.59 -12.05 -19.03
CA LEU A 68 -17.35 -13.28 -19.31
C LEU A 68 -18.79 -12.94 -19.73
N SER A 69 -19.41 -13.81 -20.51
CA SER A 69 -20.78 -13.59 -20.99
C SER A 69 -21.79 -13.92 -19.88
N PRO A 70 -22.89 -13.16 -19.72
CA PRO A 70 -24.01 -13.54 -18.87
C PRO A 70 -24.49 -14.96 -19.20
N GLY A 71 -24.65 -15.78 -18.17
CA GLY A 71 -24.98 -17.20 -18.31
C GLY A 71 -23.78 -18.14 -18.37
N ASP A 72 -22.56 -17.64 -18.60
CA ASP A 72 -21.35 -18.47 -18.52
C ASP A 72 -21.26 -19.12 -17.15
N SER A 73 -20.94 -20.40 -17.12
CA SER A 73 -20.69 -21.14 -15.89
C SER A 73 -19.56 -22.14 -16.09
N GLY A 74 -18.85 -22.44 -15.02
CA GLY A 74 -17.71 -23.33 -15.11
C GLY A 74 -17.02 -23.56 -13.78
N ALA A 75 -15.95 -24.33 -13.86
CA ALA A 75 -15.13 -24.72 -12.73
C ALA A 75 -13.95 -23.75 -12.58
N PHE A 76 -13.48 -23.55 -11.35
CA PHE A 76 -12.22 -22.85 -11.08
C PHE A 76 -11.62 -23.26 -9.74
N TYR A 77 -10.34 -22.97 -9.56
CA TYR A 77 -9.64 -23.06 -8.26
C TYR A 77 -8.42 -22.15 -8.23
N PHE A 78 -7.91 -21.90 -7.03
CA PHE A 78 -6.70 -21.12 -6.78
C PHE A 78 -5.47 -22.01 -6.57
N LEU A 79 -4.29 -21.45 -6.84
CA LEU A 79 -2.98 -22.06 -6.57
C LEU A 79 -2.04 -21.05 -5.89
N ASN A 80 -1.13 -21.51 -5.05
CA ASN A 80 -0.11 -20.68 -4.38
C ASN A 80 1.32 -20.92 -4.89
N ASP A 81 1.42 -21.51 -6.08
CA ASP A 81 2.63 -21.68 -6.89
C ASP A 81 2.16 -21.81 -8.35
N SER A 82 3.02 -21.54 -9.32
CA SER A 82 2.74 -21.74 -10.75
C SER A 82 2.82 -23.22 -11.15
N ASN A 83 2.33 -24.11 -10.30
CA ASN A 83 2.39 -25.56 -10.45
C ASN A 83 1.02 -26.19 -10.13
N TRP A 84 0.54 -27.09 -10.99
CA TRP A 84 -0.74 -27.77 -10.84
C TRP A 84 -0.91 -28.51 -9.52
N THR A 85 0.18 -28.96 -8.89
CA THR A 85 0.14 -29.65 -7.59
C THR A 85 -0.07 -28.69 -6.42
N ALA A 86 0.12 -27.39 -6.61
CA ALA A 86 -0.09 -26.34 -5.61
C ALA A 86 -1.54 -25.83 -5.56
N ARG A 87 -2.48 -26.57 -6.16
CA ARG A 87 -3.90 -26.24 -6.10
C ARG A 87 -4.42 -26.29 -4.66
N GLU A 88 -5.37 -25.43 -4.36
CA GLU A 88 -6.09 -25.47 -3.09
C GLU A 88 -6.90 -26.77 -2.93
N THR A 89 -7.24 -27.10 -1.68
CA THR A 89 -8.20 -28.17 -1.38
C THR A 89 -9.54 -27.54 -1.09
N VAL A 90 -10.43 -27.54 -2.09
CA VAL A 90 -11.80 -27.00 -1.94
C VAL A 90 -12.61 -27.96 -1.05
N PRO A 91 -13.19 -27.50 0.07
CA PRO A 91 -14.01 -28.37 0.90
C PRO A 91 -15.24 -28.86 0.12
N GLN A 92 -15.62 -30.12 0.34
CA GLN A 92 -16.70 -30.77 -0.42
C GLN A 92 -18.04 -30.02 -0.35
N SER A 93 -18.31 -29.31 0.75
CA SER A 93 -19.52 -28.49 0.93
C SER A 93 -19.64 -27.30 -0.04
N CYS A 94 -18.56 -26.91 -0.72
CA CYS A 94 -18.56 -25.84 -1.73
C CYS A 94 -17.83 -26.23 -3.02
N ALA A 95 -17.48 -27.51 -3.18
CA ALA A 95 -16.93 -28.06 -4.41
C ALA A 95 -18.05 -28.37 -5.42
N TYR A 96 -18.82 -27.36 -5.79
CA TYR A 96 -20.04 -27.50 -6.59
C TYR A 96 -19.79 -27.94 -8.04
N MET A 97 -18.54 -27.99 -8.49
CA MET A 97 -18.17 -28.63 -9.74
C MET A 97 -17.40 -29.92 -9.47
N TRP A 98 -17.93 -31.03 -9.99
CA TRP A 98 -17.34 -32.38 -9.94
C TRP A 98 -16.94 -32.86 -8.53
N ASN A 99 -17.47 -32.25 -7.47
CA ASN A 99 -17.09 -32.50 -6.08
C ASN A 99 -15.63 -32.17 -5.74
N THR A 100 -14.90 -31.47 -6.61
CA THR A 100 -13.48 -31.12 -6.41
C THR A 100 -13.16 -29.65 -6.57
N ASP A 101 -13.95 -28.93 -7.37
CA ASP A 101 -13.64 -27.57 -7.82
C ASP A 101 -14.76 -26.59 -7.47
N ARG A 102 -14.40 -25.32 -7.34
CA ARG A 102 -15.38 -24.24 -7.15
C ARG A 102 -16.16 -24.04 -8.44
N LYS A 103 -17.39 -23.55 -8.34
CA LYS A 103 -18.25 -23.22 -9.48
C LYS A 103 -18.48 -21.72 -9.57
N TYR A 104 -18.38 -21.15 -10.76
CA TYR A 104 -18.85 -19.79 -11.06
C TYR A 104 -20.09 -19.82 -11.95
N ILE A 105 -20.93 -18.79 -11.84
CA ILE A 105 -22.05 -18.50 -12.73
C ILE A 105 -22.08 -16.98 -12.92
N ILE A 106 -22.13 -16.51 -14.16
CA ILE A 106 -22.05 -15.09 -14.49
C ILE A 106 -23.44 -14.51 -14.71
N GLY A 107 -23.74 -13.41 -14.02
CA GLY A 107 -25.00 -12.68 -14.16
C GLY A 107 -24.97 -11.61 -15.26
N SER A 108 -26.00 -10.76 -15.30
CA SER A 108 -26.12 -9.65 -16.27
C SER A 108 -25.41 -8.36 -15.85
N LYS A 109 -24.68 -8.37 -14.71
CA LYS A 109 -23.95 -7.22 -14.17
C LYS A 109 -22.53 -7.62 -13.81
N THR A 110 -21.66 -6.63 -13.60
CA THR A 110 -20.34 -6.83 -13.01
C THR A 110 -20.42 -7.73 -11.79
N THR A 111 -19.65 -8.82 -11.80
CA THR A 111 -19.73 -9.88 -10.78
C THR A 111 -18.39 -9.97 -10.06
N THR A 112 -18.43 -9.95 -8.72
CA THR A 112 -17.25 -10.23 -7.89
C THR A 112 -17.44 -11.55 -7.16
N ILE A 113 -16.52 -12.50 -7.39
CA ILE A 113 -16.49 -13.80 -6.75
C ILE A 113 -15.36 -13.78 -5.74
N SER A 114 -15.69 -13.72 -4.45
CA SER A 114 -14.72 -13.61 -3.36
C SER A 114 -14.69 -14.89 -2.54
N CYS A 115 -13.53 -15.53 -2.45
CA CYS A 115 -13.33 -16.80 -1.75
C CYS A 115 -12.22 -16.65 -0.72
N LYS A 116 -12.28 -17.44 0.35
CA LYS A 116 -11.10 -17.68 1.19
C LYS A 116 -10.44 -19.00 0.77
N TRP A 117 -9.11 -19.00 0.74
CA TRP A 117 -8.33 -20.16 0.34
C TRP A 117 -8.76 -21.43 1.09
N SER A 118 -8.95 -22.53 0.36
CA SER A 118 -9.35 -23.85 0.91
C SER A 118 -10.54 -23.79 1.89
N SER A 119 -11.46 -22.85 1.68
CA SER A 119 -12.63 -22.64 2.53
C SER A 119 -13.88 -22.35 1.70
N CYS A 120 -15.04 -22.66 2.30
CA CYS A 120 -16.35 -22.26 1.79
C CYS A 120 -16.78 -20.87 2.25
N GLU A 121 -15.99 -20.24 3.12
CA GLU A 121 -16.17 -18.84 3.46
C GLU A 121 -15.95 -17.99 2.21
N THR A 122 -16.89 -17.09 1.96
CA THR A 122 -16.62 -15.97 1.08
C THR A 122 -15.60 -15.08 1.77
N SER A 123 -14.59 -14.63 1.03
CA SER A 123 -13.69 -13.60 1.57
C SER A 123 -14.56 -12.38 1.89
N SER A 124 -14.59 -11.98 3.16
CA SER A 124 -15.30 -10.77 3.57
C SER A 124 -14.49 -9.59 3.06
N VAL A 125 -14.80 -9.13 1.85
CA VAL A 125 -14.38 -7.78 1.43
C VAL A 125 -14.91 -6.83 2.50
N PRO A 126 -14.06 -6.02 3.13
CA PRO A 126 -14.51 -5.13 4.19
C PRO A 126 -15.63 -4.25 3.65
N SER A 127 -16.73 -4.13 4.42
CA SER A 127 -17.88 -3.32 4.01
C SER A 127 -17.52 -1.86 3.77
N GLN A 128 -16.39 -1.40 4.35
CA GLN A 128 -15.75 -0.14 4.06
C GLN A 128 -14.22 -0.27 4.15
N VAL A 129 -13.50 0.47 3.30
CA VAL A 129 -12.04 0.63 3.32
C VAL A 129 -11.65 2.06 3.67
N ASN A 130 -10.50 2.25 4.32
CA ASN A 130 -9.98 3.59 4.61
C ASN A 130 -9.35 4.21 3.35
N VAL A 131 -9.86 5.34 2.91
CA VAL A 131 -9.35 6.10 1.78
C VAL A 131 -8.80 7.44 2.27
N ILE A 132 -7.53 7.70 1.97
CA ILE A 132 -6.85 8.95 2.29
C ILE A 132 -6.74 9.77 1.00
N PHE A 133 -7.49 10.84 0.90
CA PHE A 133 -7.37 11.82 -0.17
C PHE A 133 -6.22 12.77 0.16
N LYS A 134 -5.34 13.01 -0.81
CA LYS A 134 -4.24 13.97 -0.72
C LYS A 134 -4.27 14.94 -1.90
N VAL A 135 -3.98 16.20 -1.64
CA VAL A 135 -3.81 17.21 -2.67
C VAL A 135 -2.53 18.01 -2.44
N ASP A 136 -1.72 18.12 -3.49
CA ASP A 136 -0.57 19.01 -3.56
C ASP A 136 -1.04 20.40 -4.01
N MET A 137 -0.88 21.37 -3.12
CA MET A 137 -1.32 22.75 -3.27
C MET A 137 -0.17 23.68 -3.67
N THR A 138 0.94 23.15 -4.17
CA THR A 138 2.08 23.97 -4.59
C THR A 138 1.66 25.03 -5.61
N GLY A 139 2.02 26.29 -5.34
CA GLY A 139 1.66 27.44 -6.17
C GLY A 139 0.21 27.93 -6.01
N GLN A 140 -0.58 27.36 -5.09
CA GLN A 140 -1.95 27.80 -4.81
C GLN A 140 -2.03 28.65 -3.54
N ASP A 141 -2.96 29.61 -3.50
CA ASP A 141 -3.28 30.36 -2.28
C ASP A 141 -4.15 29.52 -1.33
N VAL A 142 -3.52 29.07 -0.24
CA VAL A 142 -4.13 28.25 0.81
C VAL A 142 -4.50 29.03 2.07
N SER A 143 -4.39 30.37 2.06
CA SER A 143 -4.65 31.23 3.24
C SER A 143 -6.05 31.06 3.84
N ARG A 144 -7.02 30.66 3.01
CA ARG A 144 -8.42 30.39 3.37
C ARG A 144 -8.68 28.93 3.79
N GLY A 145 -7.64 28.09 3.78
CA GLY A 145 -7.69 26.67 4.02
C GLY A 145 -7.87 25.84 2.74
N VAL A 146 -7.77 24.52 2.91
CA VAL A 146 -7.93 23.52 1.83
C VAL A 146 -9.02 22.57 2.26
N TYR A 147 -9.96 22.31 1.35
CA TYR A 147 -11.16 21.54 1.63
C TYR A 147 -11.42 20.54 0.51
N ILE A 148 -12.10 19.45 0.87
CA ILE A 148 -12.57 18.42 -0.07
C ILE A 148 -14.09 18.30 0.02
N VAL A 149 -14.72 18.08 -1.13
CA VAL A 149 -16.17 17.94 -1.27
C VAL A 149 -16.49 16.86 -2.29
N GLY A 150 -17.56 16.09 -2.07
CA GLY A 150 -18.06 15.18 -3.09
C GLY A 150 -19.08 14.18 -2.55
N GLU A 151 -19.43 13.21 -3.39
CA GLU A 151 -20.23 12.04 -2.97
C GLU A 151 -19.52 11.27 -1.84
N ILE A 152 -18.19 11.35 -1.77
CA ILE A 152 -17.33 10.78 -0.72
C ILE A 152 -17.60 11.31 0.70
N ASN A 153 -18.29 12.45 0.83
CA ASN A 153 -18.63 13.05 2.12
C ASN A 153 -20.01 13.72 2.13
N ASN A 154 -20.95 13.23 1.31
CA ASN A 154 -22.30 13.77 1.18
C ASN A 154 -22.32 15.28 0.87
N TRP A 155 -21.40 15.73 0.00
CA TRP A 155 -21.28 17.13 -0.42
C TRP A 155 -21.02 18.10 0.74
N LYS A 156 -20.40 17.65 1.84
CA LYS A 156 -20.01 18.54 2.94
C LYS A 156 -18.65 19.16 2.66
N ILE A 157 -18.54 20.48 2.76
CA ILE A 157 -17.21 21.14 2.73
C ILE A 157 -16.40 20.69 3.94
N THR A 158 -15.38 19.87 3.71
CA THR A 158 -14.60 19.22 4.77
C THR A 158 -13.16 19.71 4.74
N LYS A 159 -12.70 20.29 5.85
CA LYS A 159 -11.35 20.84 5.96
C LYS A 159 -10.31 19.71 5.97
N MET A 160 -9.26 19.87 5.16
CA MET A 160 -8.13 18.96 5.10
C MET A 160 -7.03 19.39 6.08
N ALA A 161 -6.31 18.42 6.65
CA ALA A 161 -5.14 18.67 7.50
C ALA A 161 -3.88 18.83 6.63
N SER A 162 -2.89 19.60 7.08
CA SER A 162 -1.61 19.75 6.37
C SER A 162 -0.59 18.71 6.87
N GLU A 163 0.17 18.12 5.95
CA GLU A 163 1.33 17.25 6.26
C GLU A 163 2.68 18.00 6.08
N GLY A 164 2.64 19.30 5.79
CA GLY A 164 3.81 20.07 5.36
C GLY A 164 4.06 19.98 3.85
N ASN A 165 5.07 20.71 3.35
CA ASN A 165 5.44 20.74 1.92
C ASN A 165 4.26 20.98 0.95
N ASN A 166 3.31 21.82 1.32
CA ASN A 166 2.07 22.11 0.58
C ASN A 166 1.13 20.91 0.34
N ILE A 167 1.33 19.78 1.04
CA ILE A 167 0.44 18.62 0.94
C ILE A 167 -0.64 18.72 2.02
N TYR A 168 -1.88 18.49 1.59
CA TYR A 168 -3.05 18.42 2.45
C TYR A 168 -3.74 17.08 2.31
N TYR A 169 -4.30 16.56 3.40
CA TYR A 169 -4.93 15.24 3.42
C TYR A 169 -6.24 15.21 4.20
N TRP A 170 -7.10 14.26 3.83
CA TRP A 170 -8.30 13.90 4.55
C TRP A 170 -8.61 12.42 4.37
N SER A 171 -8.97 11.72 5.45
CA SER A 171 -9.28 10.29 5.44
C SER A 171 -10.75 10.02 5.70
N THR A 172 -11.31 9.04 5.02
CA THR A 172 -12.68 8.56 5.24
C THR A 172 -12.81 7.07 4.96
N LYS A 173 -13.94 6.47 5.34
CA LYS A 173 -14.26 5.07 5.05
C LYS A 173 -15.29 5.00 3.92
N LEU A 174 -14.95 4.30 2.83
CA LEU A 174 -15.80 4.18 1.64
C LEU A 174 -16.07 2.72 1.31
N ALA A 175 -17.25 2.43 0.74
CA ALA A 175 -17.61 1.08 0.32
C ALA A 175 -16.87 0.69 -0.98
N PRO A 176 -16.13 -0.44 -1.01
CA PRO A 176 -15.49 -0.94 -2.21
C PRO A 176 -16.42 -1.07 -3.42
N GLY A 177 -15.88 -0.85 -4.62
CA GLY A 177 -16.62 -0.91 -5.88
C GLY A 177 -17.48 0.33 -6.17
N SER A 178 -17.57 1.28 -5.23
CA SER A 178 -18.24 2.56 -5.47
C SER A 178 -17.45 3.42 -6.46
N SER A 179 -18.15 4.16 -7.31
CA SER A 179 -17.57 5.19 -8.19
C SER A 179 -18.13 6.55 -7.76
N LEU A 180 -17.30 7.37 -7.13
CA LEU A 180 -17.73 8.57 -6.40
C LEU A 180 -17.03 9.83 -6.95
N ALA A 181 -17.81 10.88 -7.20
CA ALA A 181 -17.33 12.20 -7.59
C ALA A 181 -16.74 12.97 -6.39
N TYR A 182 -15.69 13.74 -6.64
CA TYR A 182 -15.14 14.70 -5.69
C TYR A 182 -14.36 15.83 -6.37
N TYR A 183 -14.12 16.90 -5.62
CA TYR A 183 -13.20 17.98 -5.98
C TYR A 183 -12.67 18.70 -4.73
N TYR A 184 -11.67 19.55 -4.93
CA TYR A 184 -11.07 20.39 -3.90
C TYR A 184 -11.52 21.86 -3.99
N LEU A 185 -11.59 22.51 -2.83
CA LEU A 185 -11.86 23.95 -2.67
C LEU A 185 -10.76 24.60 -1.83
N THR A 186 -10.56 25.90 -2.04
CA THR A 186 -9.79 26.75 -1.12
C THR A 186 -10.69 27.66 -0.27
N THR A 187 -11.98 27.35 -0.15
CA THR A 187 -12.95 28.10 0.66
C THR A 187 -13.80 27.14 1.50
N ASN A 188 -14.24 27.60 2.67
CA ASN A 188 -15.19 26.89 3.52
C ASN A 188 -16.67 27.26 3.25
N SER A 189 -16.93 28.13 2.27
CA SER A 189 -18.27 28.65 1.99
C SER A 189 -18.75 28.23 0.60
N TRP A 190 -20.06 28.01 0.50
CA TRP A 190 -20.77 27.87 -0.77
C TRP A 190 -20.95 29.21 -1.49
N ASP A 191 -20.79 30.33 -0.81
CA ASP A 191 -20.90 31.65 -1.43
C ASP A 191 -19.70 31.90 -2.36
N ASN A 192 -19.98 32.11 -3.65
CA ASN A 192 -18.97 32.31 -4.70
C ASN A 192 -17.91 31.20 -4.77
N TYR A 193 -18.25 29.98 -4.33
CA TYR A 193 -17.30 28.87 -4.21
C TYR A 193 -16.63 28.49 -5.54
N THR A 194 -17.30 28.71 -6.67
CA THR A 194 -16.79 28.40 -8.02
C THR A 194 -15.48 29.12 -8.33
N LYS A 195 -15.24 30.30 -7.74
CA LYS A 195 -13.97 31.04 -7.85
C LYS A 195 -12.80 30.34 -7.13
N TYR A 196 -13.12 29.57 -6.09
CA TYR A 196 -12.17 28.90 -5.21
C TYR A 196 -12.14 27.39 -5.41
N ARG A 197 -12.96 26.90 -6.34
CA ARG A 197 -13.02 25.50 -6.75
C ARG A 197 -11.88 25.21 -7.71
N GLU A 198 -11.30 24.03 -7.59
CA GLU A 198 -10.34 23.59 -8.59
C GLU A 198 -10.98 23.45 -9.97
N THR A 199 -10.21 23.79 -11.01
CA THR A 199 -10.57 23.47 -12.38
C THR A 199 -9.88 22.16 -12.75
N VAL A 200 -10.64 21.08 -12.84
CA VAL A 200 -10.13 19.75 -13.21
C VAL A 200 -9.94 19.70 -14.73
N LEU A 201 -8.76 19.28 -15.19
CA LEU A 201 -8.52 19.03 -16.61
C LEU A 201 -9.54 18.01 -17.18
N ALA A 202 -10.00 18.25 -18.40
CA ALA A 202 -11.05 17.43 -19.03
C ALA A 202 -10.72 15.93 -19.08
N SER A 203 -9.43 15.56 -19.19
CA SER A 203 -8.98 14.16 -19.21
C SER A 203 -9.16 13.41 -17.88
N CYS A 204 -9.43 14.11 -16.78
CA CYS A 204 -9.67 13.53 -15.46
C CYS A 204 -10.93 14.07 -14.77
N ALA A 205 -11.69 14.91 -15.46
CA ALA A 205 -13.02 15.35 -15.06
C ALA A 205 -14.05 14.27 -15.43
N LEU A 206 -13.84 13.05 -14.92
CA LEU A 206 -14.50 11.82 -15.35
C LEU A 206 -16.00 11.77 -15.01
N LYS A 207 -16.51 12.73 -14.23
CA LYS A 207 -17.93 12.86 -13.94
C LYS A 207 -18.40 14.29 -14.19
N TRP A 208 -19.51 14.40 -14.92
CA TRP A 208 -20.11 15.66 -15.39
C TRP A 208 -19.14 16.63 -16.09
N ASN A 209 -18.04 16.12 -16.67
CA ASN A 209 -16.97 16.91 -17.29
C ASN A 209 -16.35 17.98 -16.38
N THR A 210 -16.56 17.91 -15.06
CA THR A 210 -16.11 18.93 -14.11
C THR A 210 -15.54 18.36 -12.81
N ASP A 211 -15.85 17.10 -12.48
CA ASP A 211 -15.52 16.48 -11.19
C ASP A 211 -14.55 15.31 -11.38
N ARG A 212 -13.66 15.13 -10.39
CA ARG A 212 -12.82 13.92 -10.31
C ARG A 212 -13.68 12.74 -9.91
N VAL A 213 -13.22 11.53 -10.23
CA VAL A 213 -13.85 10.29 -9.78
C VAL A 213 -12.84 9.44 -9.01
N ILE A 214 -13.27 8.85 -7.90
CA ILE A 214 -12.57 7.74 -7.25
C ILE A 214 -13.37 6.46 -7.49
N ASN A 215 -12.71 5.44 -8.04
CA ASN A 215 -13.21 4.07 -8.03
C ASN A 215 -12.61 3.41 -6.79
N VAL A 216 -13.45 3.13 -5.78
CA VAL A 216 -12.99 2.68 -4.46
C VAL A 216 -12.50 1.23 -4.56
N PRO A 217 -11.21 0.96 -4.34
CA PRO A 217 -10.69 -0.41 -4.39
C PRO A 217 -11.15 -1.20 -3.15
N PRO A 218 -10.96 -2.54 -3.14
CA PRO A 218 -11.32 -3.39 -2.00
C PRO A 218 -10.33 -3.31 -0.81
N TYR A 219 -9.41 -2.35 -0.82
CA TYR A 219 -8.36 -2.16 0.18
C TYR A 219 -8.16 -0.68 0.53
N ASP A 220 -7.53 -0.44 1.68
CA ASP A 220 -7.15 0.90 2.11
C ASP A 220 -6.24 1.57 1.08
N THR A 221 -6.54 2.81 0.72
CA THR A 221 -5.91 3.47 -0.44
C THR A 221 -5.60 4.94 -0.18
N VAL A 222 -4.54 5.44 -0.82
CA VAL A 222 -4.21 6.87 -0.85
C VAL A 222 -4.49 7.41 -2.25
N ALA A 223 -5.45 8.32 -2.37
CA ALA A 223 -5.78 9.03 -3.60
C ALA A 223 -5.10 10.39 -3.60
N MET A 224 -3.91 10.50 -4.19
CA MET A 224 -3.15 11.75 -4.27
C MET A 224 -3.28 12.41 -5.65
N VAL A 225 -3.50 13.72 -5.67
CA VAL A 225 -3.52 14.54 -6.88
C VAL A 225 -2.80 15.87 -6.71
N LEU A 226 -2.56 16.57 -7.81
CA LEU A 226 -2.17 17.99 -7.80
C LEU A 226 -3.42 18.82 -8.09
N TRP A 227 -3.49 20.01 -7.47
CA TRP A 227 -4.59 20.95 -7.70
C TRP A 227 -4.84 21.20 -9.19
N GLY A 228 -6.08 20.95 -9.64
CA GLY A 228 -6.53 21.15 -11.03
C GLY A 228 -5.93 20.21 -12.08
N GLN A 229 -4.95 19.39 -11.74
CA GLN A 229 -4.34 18.44 -12.68
C GLN A 229 -4.82 17.02 -12.40
N CYS A 230 -4.70 16.15 -13.41
CA CYS A 230 -5.13 14.77 -13.30
C CYS A 230 -4.29 13.91 -12.36
N SER A 231 -3.15 14.42 -11.93
CA SER A 231 -1.99 13.56 -11.76
C SER A 231 -2.18 12.53 -10.65
N TRP A 232 -2.25 11.26 -11.05
CA TRP A 232 -1.83 10.14 -10.25
C TRP A 232 -0.33 10.29 -10.07
N LYS A 233 0.12 10.66 -8.89
CA LYS A 233 1.52 10.44 -8.55
C LYS A 233 1.63 9.06 -7.88
N ASN A 234 2.21 8.09 -8.57
CA ASN A 234 2.60 6.84 -7.94
C ASN A 234 3.78 7.06 -7.01
N LEU A 235 3.68 6.46 -5.83
CA LEU A 235 4.77 6.43 -4.86
C LEU A 235 5.89 5.55 -5.43
N ALA A 236 7.01 6.18 -5.75
CA ALA A 236 8.26 5.49 -6.04
C ALA A 236 9.16 5.55 -4.81
N VAL A 237 9.62 4.39 -4.37
CA VAL A 237 10.57 4.26 -3.27
C VAL A 237 11.91 3.85 -3.86
N PHE A 238 12.93 4.70 -3.73
CA PHE A 238 14.30 4.38 -4.10
C PHE A 238 15.03 3.90 -2.86
N LYS A 239 15.65 2.71 -2.92
CA LYS A 239 16.43 2.12 -1.84
C LYS A 239 17.84 1.76 -2.30
N VAL A 240 18.79 1.98 -1.40
CA VAL A 240 20.18 1.57 -1.61
C VAL A 240 20.72 0.84 -0.40
N ASP A 241 21.38 -0.30 -0.63
CA ASP A 241 22.17 -1.01 0.36
C ASP A 241 23.61 -0.51 0.28
N MET A 242 24.02 0.17 1.35
CA MET A 242 25.35 0.77 1.52
C MET A 242 26.31 -0.15 2.28
N THR A 243 26.03 -1.46 2.35
CA THR A 243 26.90 -2.41 3.05
C THR A 243 28.34 -2.33 2.52
N GLY A 244 29.29 -2.16 3.44
CA GLY A 244 30.71 -1.97 3.11
C GLY A 244 31.10 -0.55 2.69
N GLN A 245 30.18 0.41 2.69
CA GLN A 245 30.47 1.83 2.44
C GLN A 245 30.52 2.62 3.76
N ASP A 246 31.40 3.62 3.85
CA ASP A 246 31.39 4.60 4.94
C ASP A 246 30.28 5.62 4.69
N THR A 247 29.20 5.57 5.48
CA THR A 247 28.02 6.45 5.35
C THR A 247 28.02 7.62 6.34
N SER A 248 29.15 7.90 7.01
CA SER A 248 29.26 8.94 8.05
C SER A 248 28.87 10.34 7.57
N LYS A 249 29.04 10.63 6.28
CA LYS A 249 28.67 11.90 5.64
C LYS A 249 27.22 11.95 5.16
N GLY A 250 26.49 10.85 5.31
CA GLY A 250 25.12 10.69 4.84
C GLY A 250 25.05 10.13 3.42
N VAL A 251 23.86 9.63 3.10
CA VAL A 251 23.52 9.03 1.81
C VAL A 251 22.48 9.92 1.15
N PHE A 252 22.67 10.20 -0.12
CA PHE A 252 21.83 11.13 -0.87
C PHE A 252 21.38 10.51 -2.19
N ILE A 253 20.33 11.09 -2.77
CA ILE A 253 19.84 10.75 -4.11
C ILE A 253 19.81 12.01 -4.97
N GLY A 254 20.29 11.86 -6.20
CA GLY A 254 20.15 12.82 -7.29
C GLY A 254 19.39 12.20 -8.46
N GLY A 255 18.82 13.03 -9.33
CA GLY A 255 18.12 12.54 -10.51
C GLY A 255 17.54 13.63 -11.40
N SER A 256 17.05 13.22 -12.57
CA SER A 256 16.55 14.11 -13.63
C SER A 256 15.31 14.92 -13.24
N TRP A 257 14.61 14.54 -12.16
CA TRP A 257 13.42 15.25 -11.66
C TRP A 257 13.75 16.40 -10.70
N ILE A 258 15.03 16.63 -10.39
CA ILE A 258 15.47 17.69 -9.50
C ILE A 258 15.80 18.93 -10.36
N ALA A 259 14.99 19.98 -10.24
CA ALA A 259 15.03 21.13 -11.13
C ALA A 259 16.28 22.03 -10.98
N ALA A 260 16.99 21.96 -9.85
CA ALA A 260 18.20 22.75 -9.60
C ALA A 260 19.47 21.91 -9.77
N GLU A 261 20.44 22.45 -10.49
CA GLU A 261 21.76 21.82 -10.63
C GLU A 261 22.41 21.61 -9.25
N ASN A 262 23.00 20.42 -9.04
CA ASN A 262 23.67 20.01 -7.80
C ASN A 262 22.79 20.00 -6.54
N GLN A 263 21.47 19.95 -6.68
CA GLN A 263 20.58 19.67 -5.55
C GLN A 263 20.43 18.16 -5.35
N PHE A 264 20.77 17.68 -4.15
CA PHE A 264 20.64 16.27 -3.76
C PHE A 264 19.74 16.16 -2.52
N TYR A 265 18.91 15.12 -2.47
CA TYR A 265 18.05 14.85 -1.33
C TYR A 265 18.69 13.83 -0.41
N ARG A 266 18.76 14.14 0.89
CA ARG A 266 19.26 13.20 1.89
C ARG A 266 18.27 12.05 2.05
N MET A 267 18.78 10.82 1.97
CA MET A 267 18.01 9.59 2.17
C MET A 267 17.88 9.27 3.66
N GLN A 268 16.80 8.60 4.03
CA GLN A 268 16.53 8.16 5.40
C GLN A 268 17.10 6.76 5.62
N SER A 269 17.75 6.51 6.76
CA SER A 269 18.24 5.17 7.07
C SER A 269 17.11 4.25 7.53
N GLU A 270 16.99 3.08 6.89
CA GLU A 270 16.12 1.98 7.31
C GLU A 270 16.85 0.99 8.25
N GLY A 271 18.10 1.26 8.62
CA GLY A 271 18.94 0.31 9.37
C GLY A 271 19.56 -0.76 8.47
N ASN A 272 20.47 -1.58 9.00
CA ASN A 272 21.21 -2.60 8.24
C ASN A 272 21.88 -2.04 6.95
N ASN A 273 22.42 -0.82 7.01
CA ASN A 273 22.99 -0.07 5.87
C ASN A 273 22.01 0.22 4.71
N ILE A 274 20.71 0.00 4.88
CA ILE A 274 19.70 0.37 3.89
C ILE A 274 19.31 1.83 4.08
N PHE A 275 19.22 2.57 2.98
CA PHE A 275 18.72 3.93 2.95
C PHE A 275 17.63 4.07 1.90
N SER A 276 16.59 4.85 2.20
CA SER A 276 15.47 5.06 1.28
C SER A 276 15.09 6.52 1.09
N TYR A 277 14.53 6.80 -0.07
CA TYR A 277 13.89 8.06 -0.41
C TYR A 277 12.61 7.78 -1.18
N SER A 278 11.55 8.48 -0.81
CA SER A 278 10.25 8.34 -1.47
C SER A 278 9.90 9.61 -2.21
N ALA A 279 9.43 9.46 -3.44
CA ALA A 279 8.90 10.56 -4.23
C ALA A 279 7.72 10.11 -5.07
N TYR A 280 6.96 11.08 -5.53
CA TYR A 280 5.68 10.91 -6.16
C TYR A 280 5.81 11.32 -7.64
N PHE A 281 5.54 10.38 -8.56
CA PHE A 281 5.73 10.58 -10.00
C PHE A 281 4.52 10.16 -10.82
N ASN A 282 4.31 10.79 -11.97
CA ASN A 282 3.28 10.34 -12.92
C ASN A 282 3.61 8.94 -13.47
N PRO A 283 2.63 8.05 -13.68
CA PRO A 283 2.84 6.84 -14.45
C PRO A 283 3.44 7.13 -15.83
N GLY A 284 4.32 6.24 -16.28
CA GLY A 284 5.08 6.39 -17.51
C GLY A 284 6.24 7.39 -17.43
N HIS A 285 6.36 8.18 -16.34
CA HIS A 285 7.51 9.06 -16.15
C HIS A 285 8.80 8.22 -16.12
N GLU A 286 9.77 8.62 -16.93
CA GLU A 286 11.05 7.95 -17.03
C GLU A 286 12.18 8.98 -16.92
N GLY A 287 13.34 8.52 -16.52
CA GLY A 287 14.49 9.38 -16.32
C GLY A 287 15.65 8.65 -15.68
N THR A 288 16.57 9.42 -15.11
CA THR A 288 17.79 8.89 -14.52
C THR A 288 17.95 9.33 -13.07
N TYR A 289 18.64 8.50 -12.29
CA TYR A 289 18.97 8.76 -10.89
C TYR A 289 20.28 8.11 -10.48
N PHE A 290 20.83 8.56 -9.36
CA PHE A 290 22.04 8.00 -8.79
C PHE A 290 22.05 8.23 -7.28
N PHE A 291 22.64 7.27 -6.56
CA PHE A 291 22.93 7.44 -5.15
C PHE A 291 24.27 8.15 -4.96
N LEU A 292 24.42 8.93 -3.88
CA LEU A 292 25.67 9.59 -3.50
C LEU A 292 26.04 9.26 -2.05
N ASN A 293 27.34 9.11 -1.81
CA ASN A 293 27.92 8.88 -0.49
C ASN A 293 28.63 10.14 0.07
N ASP A 294 28.06 11.29 -0.24
CA ASP A 294 28.36 12.65 0.26
C ASP A 294 27.41 13.58 -0.53
N SER A 295 27.16 14.81 -0.08
CA SER A 295 26.28 15.75 -0.80
C SER A 295 26.97 16.47 -1.97
N ILE A 296 27.84 15.78 -2.72
CA ILE A 296 28.60 16.32 -3.86
C ILE A 296 28.60 15.34 -5.04
N ILE A 297 28.47 15.86 -6.27
CA ILE A 297 28.29 15.04 -7.48
C ILE A 297 29.43 14.04 -7.73
N SER A 298 30.67 14.40 -7.37
CA SER A 298 31.84 13.52 -7.53
C SER A 298 31.81 12.28 -6.64
N LYS A 299 30.83 12.19 -5.74
CA LYS A 299 30.59 11.04 -4.84
C LYS A 299 29.37 10.22 -5.25
N SER A 300 28.86 10.42 -6.48
CA SER A 300 27.88 9.53 -7.08
C SER A 300 28.44 8.12 -7.24
N GLU A 301 27.60 7.12 -7.08
CA GLU A 301 27.96 5.74 -7.37
C GLU A 301 28.37 5.54 -8.84
N LYS A 302 29.16 4.50 -9.08
CA LYS A 302 29.42 3.98 -10.43
C LYS A 302 28.68 2.67 -10.58
N VAL A 303 27.88 2.55 -11.62
CA VAL A 303 27.00 1.41 -11.85
C VAL A 303 27.37 0.70 -13.16
N PRO A 304 27.24 -0.63 -13.24
CA PRO A 304 27.50 -1.36 -14.48
C PRO A 304 26.55 -0.95 -15.61
N SER A 305 27.05 -1.05 -16.86
CA SER A 305 26.33 -0.65 -18.08
C SER A 305 24.98 -1.32 -18.29
N GLU A 306 24.77 -2.49 -17.69
CA GLU A 306 23.52 -3.26 -17.79
C GLU A 306 22.34 -2.66 -17.02
N CYS A 307 22.58 -1.74 -16.08
CA CYS A 307 21.51 -1.02 -15.35
C CYS A 307 21.73 0.50 -15.31
N SER A 308 22.60 1.02 -16.18
CA SER A 308 22.91 2.44 -16.27
C SER A 308 22.71 2.97 -17.68
N ASP A 309 22.37 4.25 -17.80
CA ASP A 309 22.59 5.00 -19.03
C ASP A 309 24.10 5.16 -19.24
N ASN A 310 24.63 4.53 -20.30
CA ASN A 310 26.05 4.46 -20.61
C ASN A 310 26.70 5.82 -20.88
N ASN A 311 25.92 6.85 -21.21
CA ASN A 311 26.47 8.18 -21.50
C ASN A 311 26.73 9.00 -20.23
N ILE A 312 25.96 8.76 -19.16
CA ILE A 312 26.02 9.58 -17.94
C ILE A 312 26.27 8.78 -16.66
N ASN A 313 26.43 7.45 -16.73
CA ASN A 313 26.66 6.56 -15.59
C ASN A 313 25.63 6.78 -14.46
N ALA A 314 24.34 6.76 -14.83
CA ALA A 314 23.22 6.91 -13.91
C ALA A 314 22.21 5.79 -14.11
N ARG A 315 21.56 5.35 -13.05
CA ARG A 315 20.49 4.35 -13.10
C ARG A 315 19.29 4.92 -13.86
N ILE A 316 18.56 4.06 -14.56
CA ILE A 316 17.34 4.44 -15.29
C ILE A 316 16.13 3.97 -14.50
N TYR A 317 15.04 4.75 -14.51
CA TYR A 317 13.76 4.34 -13.94
C TYR A 317 12.62 4.65 -14.90
N LYS A 318 11.55 3.86 -14.78
CA LYS A 318 10.25 4.10 -15.41
C LYS A 318 9.15 3.78 -14.42
N ILE A 319 8.27 4.74 -14.19
CA ILE A 319 7.22 4.66 -13.17
C ILE A 319 6.05 3.87 -13.75
N PRO A 320 5.62 2.75 -13.12
CA PRO A 320 4.43 2.01 -13.56
C PRO A 320 3.15 2.70 -13.10
N ASP A 321 1.99 2.14 -13.45
CA ASP A 321 0.66 2.63 -13.04
C ASP A 321 0.32 2.34 -11.56
N THR A 322 1.22 1.68 -10.82
CA THR A 322 1.09 1.37 -9.39
C THR A 322 2.30 1.84 -8.58
N LYS A 323 2.26 1.70 -7.25
CA LYS A 323 3.45 1.88 -6.38
C LYS A 323 4.61 1.02 -6.87
N VAL A 324 5.83 1.57 -6.84
CA VAL A 324 7.05 0.85 -7.23
C VAL A 324 8.18 1.07 -6.22
N THR A 325 8.99 0.04 -6.01
CA THR A 325 10.25 0.12 -5.27
C THR A 325 11.41 -0.16 -6.22
N PHE A 326 12.37 0.75 -6.29
CA PHE A 326 13.67 0.60 -6.95
C PHE A 326 14.73 0.36 -5.89
N ALA A 327 15.10 -0.89 -5.62
CA ALA A 327 16.01 -1.26 -4.54
C ALA A 327 17.25 -2.00 -5.06
N TYR A 328 18.45 -1.47 -4.79
CA TYR A 328 19.70 -2.00 -5.33
C TYR A 328 20.86 -1.90 -4.33
N LYS A 329 21.84 -2.79 -4.45
CA LYS A 329 23.11 -2.60 -3.74
C LYS A 329 23.94 -1.51 -4.39
N TRP A 330 24.63 -0.73 -3.56
CA TRP A 330 25.50 0.37 -3.98
C TRP A 330 26.46 -0.04 -5.09
N GLY A 331 26.49 0.72 -6.18
CA GLY A 331 27.40 0.50 -7.31
C GLY A 331 27.19 -0.81 -8.07
N SER A 332 26.02 -1.44 -7.93
CA SER A 332 25.70 -2.70 -8.61
C SER A 332 24.30 -2.69 -9.23
N CYS A 333 24.05 -3.66 -10.12
CA CYS A 333 22.73 -3.96 -10.66
C CYS A 333 21.97 -5.01 -9.84
N GLU A 334 22.59 -5.53 -8.77
CA GLU A 334 21.97 -6.50 -7.88
C GLU A 334 20.81 -5.84 -7.13
N LYS A 335 19.60 -6.37 -7.35
CA LYS A 335 18.42 -5.93 -6.63
C LYS A 335 18.50 -6.39 -5.18
N ILE A 336 17.98 -5.55 -4.28
CA ILE A 336 17.63 -5.99 -2.93
C ILE A 336 16.23 -6.59 -3.04
N ASP A 337 16.05 -7.86 -2.69
CA ASP A 337 14.72 -8.47 -2.70
C ASP A 337 13.79 -7.70 -1.73
N ASP A 338 12.71 -7.11 -2.24
CA ASP A 338 11.61 -6.58 -1.40
C ASP A 338 10.86 -7.74 -0.69
N ASN A 339 11.14 -8.99 -1.11
CA ASN A 339 10.77 -10.25 -0.45
C ASN A 339 11.71 -10.67 0.67
N MET A 340 12.70 -9.84 1.03
CA MET A 340 13.30 -9.94 2.35
C MET A 340 12.24 -9.45 3.35
N VAL A 341 11.32 -10.36 3.69
CA VAL A 341 10.65 -10.33 4.97
C VAL A 341 11.79 -10.30 5.97
N PHE A 342 12.13 -9.10 6.43
CA PHE A 342 12.98 -8.95 7.59
C PHE A 342 12.16 -9.38 8.80
N TYR A 343 11.95 -10.69 8.94
CA TYR A 343 12.09 -11.29 10.25
C TYR A 343 13.56 -11.12 10.60
N ASN A 344 13.93 -9.91 11.02
CA ASN A 344 14.89 -9.89 12.09
C ASN A 344 14.13 -10.58 13.24
N ASN A 345 14.42 -11.85 13.46
CA ASN A 345 14.63 -12.32 14.81
C ASN A 345 15.80 -11.49 15.36
N TYR A 346 15.56 -10.20 15.60
CA TYR A 346 16.33 -9.52 16.61
C TYR A 346 16.01 -10.31 17.86
N ASN A 347 17.06 -10.89 18.43
CA ASN A 347 16.94 -11.51 19.72
C ASN A 347 16.80 -10.37 20.74
N ILE A 348 15.59 -9.81 20.86
CA ILE A 348 15.25 -8.75 21.81
C ILE A 348 14.75 -9.40 23.11
N ASP A 349 15.49 -10.42 23.56
CA ASP A 349 15.31 -11.01 24.88
C ASP A 349 15.47 -9.97 26.02
N ASN A 350 15.88 -8.74 25.70
CA ASN A 350 16.08 -7.63 26.62
C ASN A 350 14.88 -6.68 26.79
N ILE A 351 13.62 -7.08 26.49
CA ILE A 351 12.47 -6.37 27.09
C ILE A 351 12.28 -6.85 28.52
N ILE A 352 12.57 -5.95 29.46
CA ILE A 352 12.36 -6.15 30.89
C ILE A 352 11.08 -5.40 31.27
N ILE A 353 10.08 -6.15 31.73
CA ILE A 353 8.90 -5.59 32.38
C ILE A 353 9.08 -5.79 33.88
N SER A 354 9.12 -4.70 34.64
CA SER A 354 9.28 -4.73 36.09
C SER A 354 8.33 -3.75 36.77
N PRO A 355 7.78 -4.07 37.95
CA PRO A 355 7.74 -5.40 38.55
C PRO A 355 6.88 -6.37 37.70
N ASN A 356 7.14 -7.66 37.82
CA ASN A 356 6.30 -8.72 37.24
C ASN A 356 6.29 -9.93 38.20
N PRO A 357 5.20 -10.22 38.92
CA PRO A 357 3.87 -9.59 38.83
C PRO A 357 3.85 -8.11 39.23
N ALA A 358 2.95 -7.34 38.62
CA ALA A 358 2.75 -5.91 38.79
C ALA A 358 1.41 -5.60 39.49
N TYR A 359 1.30 -4.45 40.16
CA TYR A 359 0.09 -4.07 40.90
C TYR A 359 -0.56 -2.81 40.32
N ASP A 360 0.14 -1.69 40.37
CA ASP A 360 -0.33 -0.35 40.02
C ASP A 360 0.42 0.25 38.83
N LYS A 361 1.69 -0.12 38.63
CA LYS A 361 2.54 0.39 37.55
C LYS A 361 3.46 -0.70 37.01
N ILE A 362 3.77 -0.59 35.72
CA ILE A 362 4.86 -1.32 35.07
C ILE A 362 5.87 -0.35 34.47
N PHE A 363 7.14 -0.72 34.59
CA PHE A 363 8.28 -0.11 33.93
C PHE A 363 8.78 -1.06 32.85
N ILE A 364 8.96 -0.51 31.66
CA ILE A 364 9.45 -1.24 30.50
C ILE A 364 10.81 -0.65 30.15
N SER A 365 11.83 -1.50 30.21
CA SER A 365 13.17 -1.22 29.72
C SER A 365 13.43 -2.08 28.49
N THR A 366 13.91 -1.44 27.43
CA THR A 366 14.18 -2.07 26.14
C THR A 366 15.35 -1.35 25.46
N GLN A 367 16.00 -2.01 24.50
CA GLN A 367 17.05 -1.41 23.69
C GLN A 367 16.53 -1.29 22.26
N PHE A 368 15.81 -0.21 21.98
CA PHE A 368 15.41 0.06 20.61
C PHE A 368 16.64 0.44 19.78
N PRO A 369 16.83 -0.18 18.61
CA PRO A 369 18.01 0.02 17.78
C PRO A 369 18.01 1.37 17.03
N ASP A 370 16.91 2.11 17.09
CA ASP A 370 16.75 3.38 16.37
C ASP A 370 15.84 4.37 17.14
N ASN A 371 15.90 5.64 16.73
CA ASN A 371 15.09 6.72 17.30
C ASN A 371 13.68 6.81 16.67
N ASN A 372 13.13 5.68 16.21
CA ASN A 372 11.80 5.65 15.60
C ASN A 372 10.69 5.73 16.66
N THR A 373 9.49 6.05 16.19
CA THR A 373 8.28 5.93 17.01
C THR A 373 7.84 4.48 17.09
N TYR A 374 7.60 4.01 18.31
CA TYR A 374 7.09 2.67 18.57
C TYR A 374 5.66 2.76 19.09
N ASN A 375 4.76 1.97 18.52
CA ASN A 375 3.43 1.76 19.04
C ASN A 375 3.50 0.69 20.13
N VAL A 376 2.93 0.97 21.30
CA VAL A 376 2.86 0.03 22.41
C VAL A 376 1.41 -0.22 22.79
N GLN A 377 1.03 -1.49 22.84
CA GLN A 377 -0.29 -1.94 23.20
C GLN A 377 -0.23 -2.84 24.44
N ILE A 378 -1.18 -2.66 25.36
CA ILE A 378 -1.48 -3.67 26.38
C ILE A 378 -2.73 -4.39 25.92
N ILE A 379 -2.66 -5.70 25.81
CA ILE A 379 -3.70 -6.57 25.29
C ILE A 379 -4.09 -7.56 26.39
N ASP A 380 -5.38 -7.76 26.63
CA ASP A 380 -5.85 -8.79 27.55
C ASP A 380 -5.77 -10.20 26.93
N PHE A 381 -6.00 -11.24 27.74
CA PHE A 381 -5.93 -12.63 27.27
C PHE A 381 -6.94 -12.99 26.16
N THR A 382 -7.95 -12.15 25.92
CA THR A 382 -8.94 -12.35 24.84
C THR A 382 -8.53 -11.68 23.53
N GLY A 383 -7.40 -10.96 23.52
CA GLY A 383 -6.92 -10.22 22.35
C GLY A 383 -7.45 -8.79 22.25
N ARG A 384 -8.21 -8.31 23.24
CA ARG A 384 -8.72 -6.93 23.26
C ARG A 384 -7.63 -5.97 23.70
N ILE A 385 -7.45 -4.90 22.92
CA ILE A 385 -6.51 -3.81 23.22
C ILE A 385 -7.07 -2.96 24.36
N ILE A 386 -6.36 -2.92 25.48
CA ILE A 386 -6.70 -2.16 26.69
C ILE A 386 -6.02 -0.79 26.69
N LEU A 387 -4.79 -0.72 26.20
CA LEU A 387 -4.01 0.50 26.06
C LEU A 387 -3.34 0.52 24.69
N ASN A 388 -3.25 1.70 24.10
CA ASN A 388 -2.50 1.96 22.88
C ASN A 388 -1.80 3.31 23.01
N SER A 389 -0.48 3.35 22.87
CA SER A 389 0.32 4.58 23.01
C SER A 389 1.50 4.60 22.06
N LEU A 390 2.02 5.80 21.78
CA LEU A 390 3.24 5.99 21.00
C LEU A 390 4.37 6.39 21.95
N ILE A 391 5.53 5.76 21.80
CA ILE A 391 6.72 6.04 22.63
C ILE A 391 7.94 6.32 21.74
N PHE A 392 8.92 7.00 22.35
CA PHE A 392 10.14 7.45 21.70
C PHE A 392 11.40 7.16 22.55
N SER A 393 11.24 6.46 23.67
CA SER A 393 12.31 6.22 24.64
C SER A 393 12.47 4.73 24.94
N ASN A 394 13.72 4.35 25.24
CA ASN A 394 14.09 2.99 25.67
C ASN A 394 13.55 2.61 27.06
N ASN A 395 13.16 3.61 27.85
CA ASN A 395 12.57 3.44 29.18
C ASN A 395 11.26 4.22 29.25
N PHE A 396 10.18 3.55 29.65
CA PHE A 396 8.85 4.15 29.82
C PHE A 396 8.04 3.35 30.84
N SER A 397 6.95 3.93 31.32
CA SER A 397 6.07 3.30 32.31
C SER A 397 4.60 3.46 31.96
N PHE A 398 3.78 2.48 32.32
CA PHE A 398 2.32 2.58 32.26
C PHE A 398 1.71 2.43 33.65
N ASP A 399 0.75 3.30 33.94
CA ASP A 399 -0.20 3.11 35.03
C ASP A 399 -1.18 1.99 34.63
N ILE A 400 -1.23 0.95 35.45
CA ILE A 400 -2.07 -0.22 35.27
C ILE A 400 -3.01 -0.44 36.47
N SER A 401 -3.16 0.55 37.35
CA SER A 401 -4.00 0.47 38.56
C SER A 401 -5.46 0.11 38.27
N ASN A 402 -5.95 0.47 37.08
CA ASN A 402 -7.31 0.17 36.62
C ASN A 402 -7.45 -1.22 35.96
N LEU A 403 -6.35 -1.98 35.81
CA LEU A 403 -6.40 -3.34 35.26
C LEU A 403 -6.86 -4.34 36.33
N ASN A 404 -7.64 -5.32 35.90
CA ASN A 404 -8.04 -6.42 36.78
C ASN A 404 -6.90 -7.42 36.93
N PRO A 405 -6.80 -8.19 38.04
CA PRO A 405 -5.83 -9.26 38.17
C PRO A 405 -5.97 -10.27 37.03
N ASN A 406 -4.97 -10.32 36.14
CA ASN A 406 -4.95 -11.24 35.01
C ASN A 406 -3.56 -11.26 34.33
N ILE A 407 -3.43 -12.11 33.32
CA ILE A 407 -2.32 -12.11 32.37
C ILE A 407 -2.60 -11.10 31.26
N TYR A 408 -1.60 -10.28 30.95
CA TYR A 408 -1.64 -9.32 29.85
C TYR A 408 -0.44 -9.50 28.93
N LEU A 409 -0.61 -9.09 27.68
CA LEU A 409 0.44 -9.02 26.67
C LEU A 409 0.78 -7.56 26.39
N LEU A 410 2.04 -7.19 26.59
CA LEU A 410 2.60 -5.96 26.08
C LEU A 410 3.10 -6.21 24.66
N LYS A 411 2.49 -5.57 23.66
CA LYS A 411 2.92 -5.64 22.26
C LYS A 411 3.59 -4.33 21.86
N ILE A 412 4.76 -4.39 21.27
CA ILE A 412 5.50 -3.22 20.76
C ILE A 412 5.70 -3.39 19.26
N THR A 413 5.18 -2.45 18.47
CA THR A 413 5.25 -2.47 17.01
C THR A 413 5.85 -1.20 16.42
N SER A 414 6.66 -1.35 15.39
CA SER A 414 7.11 -0.30 14.47
C SER A 414 7.22 -0.91 13.07
N SER A 415 7.74 -0.14 12.10
CA SER A 415 8.06 -0.68 10.77
C SER A 415 9.10 -1.80 10.79
N LYS A 416 9.89 -1.93 11.87
CA LYS A 416 11.00 -2.90 11.99
C LYS A 416 10.91 -3.83 13.19
N VAL A 417 10.03 -3.52 14.15
CA VAL A 417 9.92 -4.23 15.42
C VAL A 417 8.50 -4.72 15.58
N ASN A 418 8.31 -5.99 15.95
CA ASN A 418 7.03 -6.53 16.37
C ASN A 418 7.28 -7.54 17.49
N ILE A 419 7.23 -7.07 18.74
CA ILE A 419 7.55 -7.86 19.93
C ILE A 419 6.30 -8.00 20.78
N SER A 420 6.15 -9.14 21.45
CA SER A 420 5.12 -9.33 22.47
C SER A 420 5.75 -9.96 23.72
N LYS A 421 5.50 -9.38 24.90
CA LYS A 421 5.98 -9.89 26.19
C LYS A 421 4.83 -9.97 27.18
N LYS A 422 4.76 -11.09 27.90
CA LYS A 422 3.74 -11.33 28.93
C LYS A 422 4.12 -10.64 30.25
N PHE A 423 3.14 -10.05 30.92
CA PHE A 423 3.24 -9.68 32.33
C PHE A 423 1.95 -10.05 33.08
N ILE A 424 2.06 -10.15 34.41
CA ILE A 424 0.96 -10.55 35.29
C ILE A 424 0.56 -9.36 36.14
N VAL A 425 -0.73 -9.03 36.19
CA VAL A 425 -1.29 -8.05 37.12
C VAL A 425 -1.89 -8.77 38.32
N LYS A 426 -1.59 -8.29 39.53
CA LYS A 426 -2.20 -8.70 40.80
C LYS A 426 -2.79 -7.47 41.50
N LYS A 427 -3.67 -7.69 42.46
CA LYS A 427 -4.08 -6.66 43.43
C LYS A 427 -3.49 -7.02 44.78
N GLU A 428 -3.02 -6.03 45.53
CA GLU A 428 -2.68 -6.25 46.93
C GLU A 428 -3.95 -6.70 47.65
N ILE A 429 -3.85 -7.88 48.28
CA ILE A 429 -4.87 -8.35 49.22
C ILE A 429 -4.44 -7.74 50.55
N PHE A 430 -5.15 -6.72 51.01
CA PHE A 430 -5.04 -6.21 52.36
C PHE A 430 -5.73 -7.15 53.34
#